data_AF-A0A352WJG2-F1
#
_entry.id   AF-A0A352WJG2-F1
#
_cell.length_a   1.000
_cell.length_b   1.000
_cell.length_c   1.000
_cell.angle_alpha   90.00
_cell.angle_beta   90.00
_cell.angle_gamma   90.00
#
_symmetry.space_group_name_H-M   'P 1'
#
loop_
_entity.id
_entity.type
_entity.pdbx_description
1 polymer ?
#
loop_
_entity_poly.entity_id
_entity_poly.type
_entity_poly.pdbx_seq_one_letter_code
_entity_poly.pdbx_strand_id
1 'polypeptide(L)' 'EKVNGVKVPYSIKPRRAGDIAMCYADPAKALKELGWKAEFDLTRMCKDSWNFAKTYYSNN' A
#
# COMPACT_ATOMS: atom_id res chain seq x y z
N GLU A 1 1.95 -2.83 -11.11
CA GLU A 1 1.76 -2.94 -12.58
C GLU A 1 0.57 -2.13 -13.10
N LYS A 2 -0.64 -2.31 -12.56
CA LYS A 2 -1.87 -1.64 -13.09
C LYS A 2 -1.78 -0.11 -13.16
N VAL A 3 -1.18 0.54 -12.17
CA VAL A 3 -1.15 2.02 -12.06
C VAL A 3 0.15 2.65 -12.56
N ASN A 4 1.23 1.88 -12.61
CA ASN A 4 2.55 2.38 -13.01
C ASN A 4 2.94 1.97 -14.43
N GLY A 5 2.28 0.97 -15.03
CA GLY A 5 2.60 0.46 -16.37
C GLY A 5 3.96 -0.27 -16.46
N VAL A 6 4.66 -0.41 -15.34
CA VAL A 6 5.98 -1.05 -15.26
C VAL A 6 5.82 -2.47 -14.72
N LYS A 7 6.50 -3.42 -15.37
CA LYS A 7 6.61 -4.80 -14.88
C LYS A 7 7.47 -4.86 -13.62
N VAL A 8 6.97 -5.49 -12.56
CA VAL A 8 7.65 -5.59 -11.27
C VAL A 8 8.11 -7.04 -11.08
N PRO A 9 9.37 -7.37 -11.41
CA PRO A 9 9.86 -8.74 -11.24
C PRO A 9 9.92 -9.10 -9.76
N TYR A 10 9.44 -10.29 -9.42
CA TYR A 10 9.50 -10.83 -8.06
C TYR A 10 9.89 -12.32 -8.09
N SER A 11 10.36 -12.83 -6.96
CA SER A 11 10.65 -14.26 -6.76
C SER A 11 10.10 -14.69 -5.40
N ILE A 12 9.55 -15.91 -5.33
CA ILE A 12 9.09 -16.48 -4.07
C ILE A 12 10.31 -17.03 -3.33
N LYS A 13 10.50 -16.59 -2.09
CA LYS A 13 11.61 -16.99 -1.20
C LYS A 13 11.03 -17.55 0.11
N PRO A 14 11.85 -18.20 0.96
CA PRO A 14 11.40 -18.67 2.26
C PRO A 14 10.76 -17.55 3.10
N ARG A 15 9.82 -17.92 3.96
CA ARG A 15 9.15 -16.99 4.88
C ARG A 15 10.18 -16.27 5.75
N ARG A 16 10.02 -14.97 5.94
CA ARG A 16 10.85 -14.20 6.87
C ARG A 16 10.54 -14.63 8.30
N ALA A 17 11.58 -14.89 9.09
CA ALA A 17 11.40 -15.22 10.50
C ALA A 17 10.66 -14.09 11.23
N GLY A 18 9.60 -14.43 11.96
CA GLY A 18 8.75 -13.48 12.68
C GLY A 18 7.53 -12.96 11.92
N ASP A 19 7.44 -13.14 10.59
CA ASP A 19 6.23 -12.77 9.85
C ASP A 19 5.06 -13.65 10.29
N ILE A 20 3.89 -13.06 10.53
CA ILE A 20 2.61 -13.76 10.71
C ILE A 20 1.88 -13.92 9.36
N ALA A 21 0.89 -14.81 9.29
CA ALA A 21 0.23 -15.13 8.01
C ALA A 21 -0.62 -13.97 7.46
N MET A 22 -1.45 -13.34 8.29
CA MET A 22 -2.33 -12.23 7.91
C MET A 22 -2.53 -11.28 9.10
N CYS A 23 -2.69 -9.99 8.81
CA CYS A 23 -2.97 -8.95 9.80
C CYS A 23 -3.77 -7.82 9.16
N TYR A 24 -4.92 -7.48 9.73
CA TYR A 24 -5.77 -6.37 9.31
C TYR A 24 -6.59 -5.87 10.50
N ALA A 25 -7.13 -4.65 10.41
CA ALA A 25 -7.89 -4.02 11.47
C ALA A 25 -9.41 -4.12 11.24
N ASP A 26 -10.18 -4.19 12.34
CA ASP A 26 -11.60 -3.81 12.34
C ASP A 26 -11.70 -2.30 12.61
N PRO A 27 -12.13 -1.48 11.63
CA PRO A 27 -12.19 -0.02 11.79
C PRO A 27 -13.46 0.48 12.48
N ALA A 28 -14.39 -0.39 12.89
CA ALA A 28 -15.70 0.00 13.40
C ALA A 28 -15.63 0.97 14.60
N LYS A 29 -14.66 0.79 15.50
CA LYS A 29 -14.47 1.67 16.65
C LYS A 29 -14.07 3.10 16.24
N ALA A 30 -13.12 3.24 15.31
CA ALA A 30 -12.67 4.54 14.82
C ALA A 30 -13.81 5.28 14.11
N LEU A 31 -14.63 4.57 13.33
CA LEU A 31 -15.82 5.15 12.73
C LEU A 31 -16.83 5.64 13.77
N LYS A 32 -17.10 4.83 14.80
CA LYS A 32 -18.08 5.16 15.84
C LYS A 32 -17.64 6.35 16.70
N GLU A 33 -16.37 6.38 17.12
CA GLU A 33 -15.89 7.36 18.11
C GLU A 33 -15.36 8.63 17.46
N LEU A 34 -14.73 8.52 16.29
CA LEU A 34 -14.07 9.65 15.62
C LEU A 34 -14.83 10.13 14.39
N GLY A 35 -15.86 9.40 13.93
CA GLY A 35 -16.50 9.65 12.65
C GLY A 35 -15.56 9.43 11.45
N TRP A 36 -14.41 8.79 11.68
CA TRP A 36 -13.35 8.67 10.69
C TRP A 36 -13.41 7.34 9.94
N LYS A 37 -13.14 7.37 8.63
CA LYS A 37 -13.05 6.21 7.77
C LYS A 37 -11.98 6.42 6.70
N ALA A 38 -11.26 5.35 6.33
CA ALA A 38 -10.38 5.37 5.17
C ALA A 38 -11.21 5.50 3.87
N GLU A 39 -10.91 6.52 3.07
CA GLU A 39 -11.66 6.86 1.84
C GLU A 39 -10.99 6.34 0.56
N PHE A 40 -9.69 6.05 0.62
CA PHE A 40 -8.89 5.69 -0.54
C PHE A 40 -8.66 4.18 -0.64
N ASP A 41 -8.75 3.67 -1.85
CA ASP A 41 -8.53 2.26 -2.17
C ASP A 41 -7.06 1.95 -2.47
N LEU A 42 -6.74 0.66 -2.65
CA LEU A 42 -5.40 0.22 -3.01
C LEU A 42 -4.89 0.83 -4.32
N THR A 43 -5.78 1.06 -5.29
CA THR A 43 -5.42 1.67 -6.58
C THR A 43 -4.89 3.08 -6.36
N ARG A 44 -5.59 3.88 -5.55
CA ARG A 44 -5.18 5.24 -5.23
C ARG A 44 -3.89 5.27 -4.45
N MET A 45 -3.74 4.41 -3.44
CA MET A 45 -2.51 4.28 -2.66
C MET A 45 -1.30 4.01 -3.58
N CYS A 46 -1.38 3.00 -4.45
CA CYS A 46 -0.28 2.68 -5.36
C CYS A 46 0.02 3.80 -6.36
N LYS A 47 -0.99 4.52 -6.85
CA LYS A 47 -0.82 5.63 -7.80
C LYS A 47 -0.07 6.80 -7.14
N ASP A 48 -0.48 7.18 -5.94
CA ASP A 48 0.11 8.31 -5.23
C ASP A 48 1.55 8.00 -4.79
N SER A 49 1.82 6.78 -4.30
CA SER A 49 3.20 6.33 -4.02
C SER A 49 4.09 6.33 -5.26
N TRP A 50 3.57 5.88 -6.41
CA TRP A 50 4.34 5.87 -7.66
C TRP A 50 4.65 7.28 -8.15
N ASN A 51 3.70 8.20 -8.06
CA ASN A 51 3.92 9.60 -8.42
C ASN A 51 5.00 10.23 -7.54
N PHE A 52 4.96 9.99 -6.23
CA PHE A 52 6.02 10.45 -5.33
C PHE A 52 7.39 9.92 -5.76
N ALA A 53 7.52 8.60 -5.95
CA ALA A 53 8.78 7.97 -6.32
C ALA A 53 9.34 8.54 -7.63
N LYS A 54 8.51 8.66 -8.69
CA LYS A 54 8.92 9.26 -9.96
C LYS A 54 9.45 10.68 -9.77
N THR A 55 8.69 11.54 -9.08
CA THR A 55 9.09 12.94 -8.88
C THR A 55 10.40 13.03 -8.11
N TYR A 56 10.59 12.21 -7.07
CA TYR A 56 11.80 12.21 -6.27
C TYR A 56 13.05 11.81 -7.08
N TYR A 57 12.95 10.78 -7.93
CA TYR A 57 14.08 10.33 -8.74
C TYR A 57 14.27 11.10 -10.06
N SER A 58 13.28 11.87 -10.52
CA SER A 58 13.43 12.76 -11.68
C SER A 58 14.06 14.11 -11.34
N ASN A 59 13.99 14.53 -10.07
CA ASN A 59 14.49 15.83 -9.61
C ASN A 59 15.86 15.74 -8.90
N ASN A 60 16.43 14.54 -8.81
CA ASN A 60 17.80 14.28 -8.35
C ASN A 60 18.61 13.70 -9.51
#